data_AF-A0A1Q7RHJ0-F1
#
_entry.id   AF-A0A1Q7RHJ0-F1
#
_cell.length_a   1.000
_cell.length_b   1.000
_cell.length_c   1.000
_cell.angle_alpha   90.00
_cell.angle_beta   90.00
_cell.angle_gamma   90.00
#
_symmetry.space_group_name_H-M   'P 1'
#
loop_
_entity.id
_entity.type
_entity.pdbx_description
1 polymer ?
#
loop_
_entity_poly.entity_id
_entity_poly.type
_entity_poly.pdbx_seq_one_letter_code
_entity_poly.pdbx_strand_id
1 'polypeptide(L)'
;MLLKGRTHDGPIGFDLIAEDGNSRESGVAVRWARARVESLTDALHENADPDAVRRAVIDVSTAFGIVSRYTTLVAVEEMPSASGDVRLVKVPSRIPLGSTVLGELPQGGTDEPLLFLVGILLVCSGAACVLPVRRAR
;
A
#
# COMPACT_ATOMS: atom_id res chain seq x y z
N MET A 1 -20.91 33.88 -2.87
CA MET A 1 -22.08 33.65 -1.99
C MET A 1 -21.86 34.48 -0.73
N LEU A 2 -22.78 35.37 -0.37
CA LEU A 2 -22.55 36.33 0.71
C LEU A 2 -22.92 35.72 2.08
N LEU A 3 -21.93 35.39 2.91
CA LEU A 3 -22.18 34.95 4.28
C LEU A 3 -22.23 36.18 5.19
N LYS A 4 -23.40 36.43 5.80
CA LYS A 4 -23.59 37.49 6.79
C LYS A 4 -23.70 36.88 8.18
N GLY A 5 -23.01 37.51 9.13
CA GLY A 5 -23.09 37.20 10.56
C GLY A 5 -23.24 38.46 11.40
N ARG A 6 -23.64 38.30 12.65
CA ARG A 6 -23.59 39.37 13.66
C ARG A 6 -22.62 38.97 14.75
N THR A 7 -21.60 39.80 14.96
CA THR A 7 -20.69 39.74 16.10
C THR A 7 -21.01 40.90 17.06
N HIS A 8 -20.42 40.86 18.27
CA HIS A 8 -20.57 41.91 19.28
C HIS A 8 -20.10 43.30 18.76
N ASP A 9 -19.14 43.32 17.83
CA ASP A 9 -18.62 44.55 17.20
C ASP A 9 -19.41 45.02 15.95
N GLY A 10 -20.54 44.38 15.63
CA GLY A 10 -21.41 44.77 14.53
C GLY A 10 -21.62 43.67 13.47
N PRO A 11 -22.39 43.96 12.40
CA PRO A 11 -22.63 43.01 11.33
C PRO A 11 -21.38 42.86 10.45
N ILE A 12 -20.87 41.64 10.35
CA ILE A 12 -19.77 41.29 9.45
C ILE A 12 -20.32 40.51 8.25
N GLY A 13 -19.81 40.82 7.06
CA GLY A 13 -20.15 40.12 5.83
C GLY A 13 -18.88 39.71 5.11
N PHE A 14 -18.75 38.43 4.79
CA PHE A 14 -17.69 37.91 3.94
C PHE A 14 -18.31 37.50 2.61
N ASP A 15 -17.73 37.97 1.51
CA ASP A 15 -18.07 37.41 0.20
C ASP A 15 -17.22 36.17 -0.01
N LEU A 16 -17.85 34.99 0.09
CA LEU A 16 -17.19 33.75 -0.25
C LEU A 16 -17.14 33.68 -1.77
N ILE A 17 -15.98 34.05 -2.30
CA ILE A 17 -15.55 33.70 -3.64
C ILE A 17 -15.11 32.24 -3.56
N ALA A 18 -16.03 31.32 -3.82
CA ALA A 18 -15.64 29.95 -4.14
C ALA A 18 -15.03 30.01 -5.53
N GLU A 19 -13.70 29.93 -5.64
CA GLU A 19 -13.10 29.67 -6.95
C GLU A 19 -13.62 28.32 -7.44
N ASP A 20 -14.01 28.24 -8.71
CA ASP A 20 -14.38 27.02 -9.43
C ASP A 20 -13.14 26.12 -9.67
N GLY A 21 -12.17 26.13 -8.77
CA GLY A 21 -11.07 25.17 -8.74
C GLY A 21 -11.66 23.78 -8.54
N ASN A 22 -11.24 22.83 -9.38
CA ASN A 22 -11.74 21.45 -9.46
C ASN A 22 -12.07 20.84 -8.09
N SER A 23 -13.31 21.05 -7.63
CA SER A 23 -13.71 20.81 -6.25
C SER A 23 -13.60 19.34 -5.87
N ARG A 24 -13.59 18.45 -6.86
CA ARG A 24 -13.39 17.00 -6.71
C ARG A 24 -11.98 16.61 -6.24
N GLU A 25 -10.96 17.41 -6.55
CA GLU A 25 -9.57 17.15 -6.13
C GLU A 25 -9.22 17.81 -4.79
N SER A 26 -10.10 18.67 -4.28
CA SER A 26 -9.96 19.25 -2.94
C SER A 26 -10.24 18.18 -1.87
N GLY A 27 -9.32 18.03 -0.92
CA GLY A 27 -9.52 17.17 0.25
C GLY A 27 -10.79 17.48 1.05
N VAL A 28 -11.36 18.69 0.88
CA VAL A 28 -12.64 19.09 1.48
C VAL A 28 -13.81 18.29 0.90
N ALA A 29 -13.85 18.08 -0.41
CA ALA A 29 -14.94 17.33 -1.04
C ALA A 29 -14.91 15.85 -0.70
N VAL A 30 -13.71 15.26 -0.63
CA VAL A 30 -13.52 13.87 -0.17
C VAL A 30 -13.94 13.73 1.30
N ARG A 31 -13.61 14.71 2.16
CA ARG A 31 -14.02 14.71 3.56
C ARG A 31 -15.54 14.80 3.70
N TRP A 32 -16.18 15.68 2.93
CA TRP A 32 -17.64 15.78 2.89
C TRP A 32 -18.27 14.46 2.40
N ALA A 33 -17.74 13.85 1.34
CA ALA A 33 -18.27 12.61 0.78
C ALA A 33 -18.23 11.46 1.81
N ARG A 34 -17.12 11.33 2.56
CA ARG A 34 -17.00 10.35 3.66
C ARG A 34 -18.02 10.60 4.76
N ALA A 35 -18.15 11.86 5.21
CA ALA A 35 -19.15 12.22 6.22
C ALA A 35 -20.59 11.98 5.74
N ARG A 36 -20.86 12.18 4.44
CA ARG A 36 -22.17 11.90 3.85
C ARG A 36 -22.49 10.41 3.83
N VAL A 37 -21.52 9.57 3.47
CA VAL A 37 -21.69 8.10 3.51
C VAL A 37 -21.91 7.60 4.95
N GLU A 38 -21.20 8.15 5.93
CA GLU A 38 -21.41 7.86 7.35
C GLU A 38 -22.83 8.20 7.79
N SER A 39 -23.28 9.44 7.54
CA SER A 39 -24.65 9.89 7.84
C SER A 39 -25.73 9.03 7.17
N LEU A 40 -25.52 8.59 5.92
CA LEU A 40 -26.46 7.70 5.23
C LEU A 40 -26.51 6.31 5.87
N THR A 41 -25.37 5.82 6.34
CA THR A 41 -25.28 4.51 7.01
C THR A 41 -25.93 4.58 8.39
N ASP A 42 -25.76 5.69 9.12
CA ASP A 42 -26.38 5.90 10.42
C ASP A 42 -27.91 5.92 10.36
N ALA A 43 -28.48 6.44 9.26
CA ALA A 43 -29.93 6.41 9.04
C ALA A 43 -30.53 5.00 9.05
N LEU A 44 -29.74 3.94 8.79
CA LEU A 44 -30.20 2.56 8.93
C LEU A 44 -30.56 2.21 10.38
N HIS A 45 -29.87 2.80 11.36
CA HIS A 45 -30.22 2.63 12.78
C HIS A 45 -31.53 3.34 13.14
N GLU A 46 -31.95 4.31 12.33
CA GLU A 46 -33.19 5.08 12.49
C GLU A 46 -34.38 4.47 11.72
N ASN A 47 -34.28 3.21 11.27
CA ASN A 47 -35.27 2.51 10.43
C ASN A 47 -35.49 3.15 9.04
N ALA A 48 -34.46 3.78 8.45
CA ALA A 48 -34.53 4.18 7.04
C ALA A 48 -34.61 2.97 6.11
N ASP A 49 -35.23 3.14 4.94
CA ASP A 49 -35.30 2.11 3.90
C ASP A 49 -33.88 1.67 3.47
N PRO A 50 -33.49 0.40 3.71
CA PRO A 50 -32.16 -0.10 3.37
C PRO A 50 -31.82 0.02 1.89
N ASP A 51 -32.80 -0.13 1.00
CA ASP A 51 -32.56 -0.08 -0.45
C ASP A 51 -32.34 1.35 -0.93
N ALA A 52 -33.00 2.33 -0.33
CA ALA A 52 -32.75 3.75 -0.56
C ALA A 52 -31.35 4.16 -0.07
N VAL A 53 -30.97 3.75 1.14
CA VAL A 53 -29.64 4.03 1.69
C VAL A 53 -28.55 3.42 0.81
N ARG A 54 -28.71 2.15 0.41
CA ARG A 54 -27.74 1.46 -0.46
C ARG A 54 -27.50 2.23 -1.75
N ARG A 55 -28.57 2.66 -2.44
CA ARG A 55 -28.47 3.45 -3.68
C ARG A 55 -27.73 4.76 -3.45
N ALA A 56 -28.11 5.51 -2.41
CA ALA A 56 -27.48 6.79 -2.10
C ALA A 56 -25.98 6.65 -1.77
N VAL A 57 -25.59 5.59 -1.03
CA VAL A 57 -24.18 5.33 -0.73
C VAL A 57 -23.40 4.98 -1.99
N ILE A 58 -23.95 4.14 -2.89
CA ILE A 58 -23.30 3.79 -4.17
C ILE A 58 -23.10 5.04 -5.04
N ASP A 59 -24.09 5.92 -5.11
CA ASP A 59 -24.02 7.15 -5.91
C ASP A 59 -22.90 8.07 -5.42
N VAL A 60 -22.84 8.32 -4.10
CA VAL A 60 -21.78 9.16 -3.50
C VAL A 60 -20.41 8.49 -3.65
N SER A 61 -20.32 7.18 -3.39
CA SER A 61 -19.07 6.43 -3.50
C SER A 61 -18.49 6.46 -4.91
N THR A 62 -19.31 6.21 -5.92
CA THR A 62 -18.89 6.20 -7.32
C THR A 62 -18.54 7.61 -7.81
N ALA A 63 -19.29 8.63 -7.40
CA ALA A 63 -19.05 10.01 -7.83
C ALA A 63 -17.73 10.61 -7.32
N PHE A 64 -17.25 10.17 -6.14
CA PHE A 64 -16.03 10.67 -5.50
C PHE A 64 -14.90 9.64 -5.44
N GLY A 65 -15.08 8.44 -6.03
CA GLY A 65 -14.06 7.39 -6.06
C GLY A 65 -13.69 6.83 -4.69
N ILE A 66 -14.64 6.79 -3.75
CA ILE A 66 -14.41 6.25 -2.40
C ILE A 66 -15.01 4.84 -2.23
N VAL A 67 -14.29 4.00 -1.51
CA VAL A 67 -14.71 2.61 -1.19
C VAL A 67 -15.66 2.63 0.00
N SER A 68 -16.81 1.95 -0.12
CA SER A 68 -17.79 1.78 0.96
C SER A 68 -18.16 0.30 1.12
N ARG A 69 -19.08 -0.04 2.03
CA ARG A 69 -19.62 -1.41 2.17
C ARG A 69 -20.18 -1.96 0.86
N TYR A 70 -20.61 -1.09 -0.06
CA TYR A 70 -21.29 -1.48 -1.29
C TYR A 70 -20.44 -1.30 -2.56
N THR A 71 -19.20 -0.81 -2.46
CA THR A 71 -18.30 -0.58 -3.60
C THR A 71 -16.91 -1.17 -3.35
N THR A 72 -16.29 -1.74 -4.38
CA THR A 72 -14.95 -2.35 -4.32
C THR A 72 -14.14 -1.88 -5.52
N LEU A 73 -12.83 -1.70 -5.35
CA LEU A 73 -11.91 -1.46 -6.46
C LEU A 73 -11.45 -2.80 -7.03
N VAL A 74 -11.72 -3.02 -8.32
CA VAL A 74 -11.27 -4.20 -9.06
C VAL A 74 -10.30 -3.73 -10.13
N ALA A 75 -9.04 -4.12 -10.00
CA ALA A 75 -8.06 -3.92 -11.06
C ALA A 75 -8.29 -4.97 -12.14
N VAL A 76 -8.68 -4.52 -13.33
CA VAL A 76 -8.77 -5.37 -14.52
C VAL A 76 -7.46 -5.20 -15.27
N GLU A 77 -6.66 -6.27 -15.32
CA GLU A 77 -5.46 -6.30 -16.15
C GLU A 77 -5.86 -6.55 -17.60
N GLU A 78 -5.55 -5.61 -18.47
CA GLU A 78 -5.60 -5.81 -19.91
C GLU A 78 -4.21 -6.19 -20.39
N MET A 79 -4.05 -7.39 -20.94
CA MET A 79 -2.85 -7.79 -21.67
C MET A 79 -3.11 -7.60 -23.16
N PRO A 80 -2.83 -6.42 -23.73
CA PRO A 80 -2.99 -6.20 -25.15
C PRO A 80 -2.03 -7.15 -25.89
N SER A 81 -2.59 -8.12 -26.60
CA SER A 81 -1.86 -8.86 -27.62
C SER A 81 -1.87 -8.04 -28.91
N ALA A 82 -0.76 -8.06 -29.64
CA ALA A 82 -0.70 -7.35 -30.91
C ALA A 82 -1.71 -7.95 -31.91
N SER A 83 -2.50 -7.10 -32.55
CA SER A 83 -3.48 -7.49 -33.59
C SER A 83 -2.88 -7.37 -34.99
N GLY A 84 -3.12 -8.34 -35.87
CA GLY A 84 -2.65 -8.31 -37.27
C GLY A 84 -1.63 -9.41 -37.59
N ASP A 85 -0.79 -9.18 -38.59
CA ASP A 85 0.29 -10.11 -38.96
C ASP A 85 1.47 -9.93 -37.99
N VAL A 86 1.47 -10.74 -36.92
CA VAL A 86 2.37 -10.56 -35.78
C VAL A 86 3.55 -11.52 -35.88
N ARG A 87 4.77 -10.97 -35.83
CA ARG A 87 5.99 -11.76 -35.73
C ARG A 87 6.49 -11.79 -34.29
N LEU A 88 6.53 -12.99 -33.70
CA LEU A 88 7.20 -13.19 -32.41
C LEU A 88 8.70 -12.92 -32.56
N VAL A 89 9.20 -11.93 -31.82
CA VAL A 89 10.62 -11.62 -31.73
C VAL A 89 11.11 -11.98 -30.33
N LYS A 90 12.15 -12.81 -30.26
CA LYS A 90 12.81 -13.10 -28.98
C LYS A 90 13.58 -11.86 -28.53
N VAL A 91 13.04 -11.14 -27.56
CA VAL A 91 13.75 -10.01 -26.93
C VAL A 91 14.84 -10.60 -26.03
N PRO A 92 16.13 -10.28 -26.25
CA PRO A 92 17.18 -10.74 -25.37
C PRO A 92 16.99 -10.12 -23.98
N SER A 93 16.96 -10.96 -22.94
CA SER A 93 16.92 -10.53 -21.54
C SER A 93 18.26 -9.87 -21.20
N ARG A 94 18.34 -8.55 -21.44
CA ARG A 94 19.56 -7.79 -21.20
C ARG A 94 19.60 -7.43 -19.71
N ILE A 95 20.70 -7.77 -19.08
CA ILE A 95 21.02 -7.33 -17.72
C ILE A 95 21.19 -5.80 -17.77
N PRO A 96 20.63 -5.03 -16.82
CA PRO A 96 20.81 -3.58 -16.76
C PRO A 96 22.29 -3.19 -16.85
N LEU A 97 22.58 -2.12 -17.59
CA LEU A 97 23.95 -1.63 -17.75
C LEU A 97 24.48 -1.22 -16.37
N GLY A 98 25.48 -1.95 -15.87
CA GLY A 98 26.08 -1.74 -14.53
C GLY A 98 25.68 -2.75 -13.46
N SER A 99 24.79 -3.72 -13.73
CA SER A 99 24.52 -4.81 -12.79
C SER A 99 25.34 -6.06 -13.12
N THR A 100 26.02 -6.62 -12.13
CA THR A 100 26.57 -7.97 -12.18
C THR A 100 25.43 -8.98 -11.97
N VAL A 101 25.45 -10.11 -12.70
CA VAL A 101 24.38 -11.14 -12.78
C VAL A 101 23.83 -11.57 -11.40
N LEU A 102 24.69 -11.52 -10.39
CA LEU A 102 24.38 -11.47 -8.98
C LEU A 102 25.16 -10.25 -8.50
N GLY A 103 24.53 -9.25 -7.88
CA GLY A 103 25.29 -8.33 -7.03
C GLY A 103 26.09 -9.11 -5.99
N GLU A 104 27.03 -8.48 -5.29
CA GLU A 104 27.49 -9.06 -4.01
C GLU A 104 26.25 -9.34 -3.17
N LEU A 105 25.88 -10.62 -3.07
CA LEU A 105 24.77 -11.03 -2.24
C LEU A 105 25.11 -10.61 -0.82
N PRO A 106 24.12 -10.22 0.01
CA PRO A 106 24.38 -9.93 1.39
C PRO A 106 25.05 -11.15 2.03
N GLN A 107 26.36 -11.05 2.26
CA GLN A 107 27.07 -11.99 3.09
C GLN A 107 26.51 -11.77 4.50
N GLY A 108 25.65 -12.69 4.94
CA GLY A 108 25.03 -12.60 6.26
C GLY A 108 26.10 -12.43 7.34
N GLY A 109 25.77 -11.70 8.41
CA GLY A 109 26.66 -11.38 9.54
C GLY A 109 27.01 -12.58 10.44
N THR A 110 27.21 -13.75 9.86
CA THR A 110 27.80 -14.90 10.53
C THR A 110 29.30 -14.73 10.42
N ASP A 111 30.01 -14.63 11.55
CA ASP A 111 31.48 -14.59 11.58
C ASP A 111 32.04 -15.97 11.17
N GLU A 112 31.95 -16.31 9.89
CA GLU A 112 32.46 -17.54 9.26
C GLU A 112 33.89 -17.89 9.71
N PRO A 113 34.88 -16.97 9.65
CA PRO A 113 36.23 -17.31 10.08
C PRO A 113 36.32 -17.67 11.56
N LEU A 114 35.48 -17.09 12.42
CA LEU A 114 35.48 -17.35 13.86
C LEU A 114 34.88 -18.72 14.16
N LEU A 115 33.71 -19.05 13.60
CA LEU A 115 33.07 -20.35 13.79
C LEU A 115 33.93 -21.49 13.23
N PHE A 116 34.63 -21.26 12.12
CA PHE A 116 35.56 -22.23 11.56
C PHE A 116 36.72 -22.53 12.52
N LEU A 117 37.30 -21.49 13.13
CA LEU A 117 38.38 -21.63 14.12
C LEU A 117 37.90 -22.35 15.39
N VAL A 118 36.72 -21.99 15.90
CA VAL A 118 36.08 -22.68 17.04
C VAL A 118 35.85 -24.16 16.73
N GLY A 119 35.39 -24.49 15.52
CA GLY A 119 35.22 -25.86 15.06
C GLY A 119 36.52 -26.67 15.09
N ILE A 120 37.61 -26.11 14.56
CA ILE A 120 38.95 -26.74 14.61
C ILE A 120 39.40 -26.99 16.05
N LEU A 121 39.21 -26.01 16.94
CA LEU A 121 39.62 -26.13 18.33
C LEU A 121 38.84 -27.24 19.08
N LEU A 122 37.55 -27.38 18.78
CA LEU A 122 36.73 -28.46 19.34
C LEU A 122 37.19 -29.84 18.85
N VAL A 123 37.53 -29.96 17.56
CA VAL A 123 38.04 -31.22 17.00
C VAL A 123 39.41 -31.58 17.60
N CYS A 124 40.31 -30.61 17.71
CA CYS A 124 41.65 -30.84 18.29
C CYS A 124 41.59 -31.25 19.76
N SER A 125 40.73 -30.61 20.56
CA SER A 125 40.56 -30.98 21.98
C SER A 125 39.96 -32.38 22.13
N GLY A 126 38.94 -32.74 21.33
CA GLY A 126 38.39 -34.09 21.28
C GLY A 126 39.43 -35.15 20.90
N ALA A 127 40.22 -34.89 19.85
CA ALA A 127 41.31 -35.79 19.45
C ALA A 127 42.36 -35.95 20.57
N ALA A 128 42.76 -34.85 21.22
CA ALA A 128 43.71 -34.88 22.32
C ALA A 128 43.22 -35.70 23.52
N CYS A 129 41.91 -35.73 23.79
CA CYS A 129 41.32 -36.57 24.83
C CYS A 129 41.18 -38.04 24.42
N VAL A 130 40.83 -38.32 23.16
CA VAL A 130 40.59 -39.70 22.67
C VAL A 130 41.89 -40.46 22.43
N LEU A 131 42.93 -39.82 21.90
CA LEU A 131 44.21 -40.45 21.60
C LEU A 131 44.90 -41.13 22.81
N PRO A 132 44.97 -40.52 24.01
CA PRO A 132 45.54 -41.18 25.19
C PRO A 132 44.66 -42.32 25.72
N VAL A 133 43.32 -42.20 25.64
CA VAL A 133 42.39 -43.27 26.06
C VAL A 133 42.51 -44.50 25.16
N ARG A 134 42.79 -44.30 23.86
CA ARG A 134 43.04 -45.40 22.90
C ARG A 134 44.44 -46.01 23.01
N ARG A 135 45.40 -45.31 23.65
CA ARG A 135 46.76 -45.83 23.90
C ARG A 135 46.88 -46.59 25.23
N ALA A 136 45.95 -46.38 26.15
CA ALA A 136 45.91 -47.05 27.46
C ALA A 136 45.02 -48.31 27.47
N ARG A 137 44.28 -48.57 26.39
CA ARG A 137 43.62 -49.86 26.10
C ARG A 137 44.46 -50.66 25.13
#